data_AF-A0A2N2JZU4-F1
#
_entry.id   AF-A0A2N2JZU4-F1
#
_cell.length_a   1.000
_cell.length_b   1.000
_cell.length_c   1.000
_cell.angle_alpha   90.00
_cell.angle_beta   90.00
_cell.angle_gamma   90.00
#
_symmetry.space_group_name_H-M   'P 1'
#
loop_
_entity.id
_entity.type
_entity.pdbx_description
1 polymer ?
#
loop_
_entity_poly.entity_id
_entity_poly.type
_entity_poly.pdbx_seq_one_letter_code
_entity_poly.pdbx_strand_id
1 'polypeptide(L)'
;MMIRQLLSLIGLAYCLSLLMAGCGGSKALKQKEALIENQKPVVVQRIGEDERPKWTAEKPYNEDEEGFHFTGGIMGGADYALTLRLAKSEAMKNLLESIQIKARGEFSSAIHGQNRSDGDLGRYVTDAVAWTLDNLRIGGIKQDRIYYEQVYDPMSNAFKFNSWVQVGIPRADYIKAKTDAAQRLLDKAIRQKDEEAKKKAMELLDALREEA
;
A
#
# COMPACT_ATOMS: atom_id res chain seq x y z
N MET A 1 -45.38 59.64 -30.98
CA MET A 1 -45.16 59.63 -29.52
C MET A 1 -44.78 58.24 -28.97
N MET A 2 -45.24 57.14 -29.57
CA MET A 2 -44.91 55.75 -29.14
C MET A 2 -43.44 55.31 -29.30
N ILE A 3 -42.70 55.81 -30.29
CA ILE A 3 -41.32 55.34 -30.58
C ILE A 3 -40.33 55.72 -29.47
N ARG A 4 -40.52 56.88 -28.81
CA ARG A 4 -39.67 57.33 -27.69
C ARG A 4 -39.84 56.49 -26.42
N GLN A 5 -41.04 55.98 -26.15
CA GLN A 5 -41.29 55.13 -24.99
C GLN A 5 -40.74 53.71 -25.19
N LEU A 6 -40.78 53.18 -26.41
CA LEU A 6 -40.24 51.86 -26.73
C LEU A 6 -38.70 51.82 -26.61
N LEU A 7 -38.01 52.87 -27.08
CA LEU A 7 -36.54 52.99 -26.96
C LEU A 7 -36.08 53.14 -25.50
N SER A 8 -36.86 53.83 -24.65
CA SER A 8 -36.57 53.96 -23.23
C SER A 8 -36.71 52.63 -22.46
N LEU A 9 -37.69 51.80 -22.83
CA LEU A 9 -37.90 50.49 -22.19
C LEU A 9 -36.83 49.47 -22.60
N ILE A 10 -36.39 49.49 -23.86
CA ILE A 10 -35.32 48.61 -24.35
C ILE A 10 -33.97 48.98 -23.72
N GLY A 11 -33.66 50.28 -23.56
CA GLY A 11 -32.44 50.73 -22.88
C GLY A 11 -32.37 50.34 -21.40
N LEU A 12 -33.50 50.37 -20.70
CA LEU A 12 -33.60 49.99 -19.29
C LEU A 12 -33.47 48.46 -19.10
N ALA A 13 -34.04 47.67 -20.01
CA ALA A 13 -33.88 46.23 -20.03
C ALA A 13 -32.43 45.79 -20.31
N TYR A 14 -31.71 46.51 -21.18
CA TYR A 14 -30.30 46.23 -21.48
C TYR A 14 -29.35 46.63 -20.33
N CYS A 15 -29.67 47.68 -19.57
CA CYS A 15 -28.91 48.02 -18.35
C CYS A 15 -29.15 47.02 -17.21
N LEU A 16 -30.36 46.45 -17.08
CA LEU A 16 -30.64 45.45 -16.05
C LEU A 16 -29.94 44.11 -16.30
N SER A 17 -29.80 43.70 -17.56
CA SER A 17 -29.10 42.45 -17.90
C SER A 17 -27.59 42.53 -17.69
N LEU A 18 -26.98 43.71 -17.83
CA LEU A 18 -25.56 43.94 -17.55
C LEU A 18 -25.24 43.94 -16.04
N LEU A 19 -26.20 44.24 -15.16
CA LEU A 19 -26.01 44.19 -13.71
C LEU A 19 -25.93 42.75 -13.15
N MET A 20 -26.54 41.77 -13.83
CA MET A 20 -26.46 40.35 -13.44
C MET A 20 -25.13 39.69 -13.85
N ALA A 21 -24.36 40.31 -14.76
CA ALA A 21 -23.02 39.88 -15.15
C ALA A 21 -21.91 40.59 -14.32
N GLY A 22 -22.27 41.21 -13.20
CA GLY A 22 -21.33 41.91 -12.33
C GLY A 22 -20.44 40.97 -11.51
N CYS A 23 -19.19 40.80 -11.94
CA CYS A 23 -17.92 40.75 -11.18
C CYS A 23 -17.84 40.17 -9.74
N GLY A 24 -18.78 39.35 -9.27
CA GLY A 24 -18.77 38.75 -7.93
C GLY A 24 -18.10 37.37 -7.85
N GLY A 25 -18.08 36.63 -8.96
CA GLY A 25 -17.57 35.24 -8.97
C GLY A 25 -16.07 35.13 -8.69
N SER A 26 -15.26 36.09 -9.15
CA SER A 26 -13.80 36.05 -9.00
C SER A 26 -13.34 36.30 -7.55
N LYS A 27 -13.99 37.20 -6.81
CA LYS A 27 -13.65 37.46 -5.40
C LYS A 27 -14.09 36.32 -4.49
N ALA A 28 -15.26 35.72 -4.74
CA ALA A 28 -15.73 34.57 -3.99
C ALA A 28 -14.83 33.34 -4.19
N LEU A 29 -14.33 33.11 -5.41
CA LEU A 29 -13.35 32.05 -5.69
C LEU A 29 -12.02 32.30 -4.97
N LYS A 30 -11.45 33.50 -5.07
CA LYS A 30 -10.21 33.86 -4.36
C LYS A 30 -10.34 33.79 -2.84
N GLN A 31 -11.49 34.17 -2.30
CA GLN A 31 -11.77 34.08 -0.87
C GLN A 31 -11.96 32.63 -0.41
N LYS A 32 -12.58 31.77 -1.24
CA LYS A 32 -12.65 30.33 -0.99
C LYS A 32 -11.26 29.69 -1.07
N GLU A 33 -10.44 30.04 -2.05
CA GLU A 33 -9.06 29.55 -2.18
C GLU A 33 -8.20 29.98 -0.98
N ALA A 34 -8.30 31.23 -0.54
CA ALA A 34 -7.59 31.72 0.65
C ALA A 34 -8.09 31.08 1.96
N LEU A 35 -9.40 30.80 2.06
CA LEU A 35 -9.95 30.04 3.18
C LEU A 35 -9.48 28.58 3.17
N ILE A 36 -9.45 27.93 2.00
CA ILE A 36 -8.94 26.57 1.82
C ILE A 36 -7.45 26.51 2.16
N GLU A 37 -6.67 27.52 1.76
CA GLU A 37 -5.24 27.59 2.04
C GLU A 37 -4.95 27.77 3.54
N ASN A 38 -5.71 28.62 4.24
CA ASN A 38 -5.61 28.78 5.70
C ASN A 38 -6.14 27.58 6.49
N GLN A 39 -6.90 26.69 5.86
CA GLN A 39 -7.42 25.46 6.47
C GLN A 39 -6.52 24.24 6.20
N LYS A 40 -5.41 24.40 5.49
CA LYS A 40 -4.50 23.28 5.24
C LYS A 40 -3.76 22.89 6.52
N PRO A 41 -3.68 21.59 6.83
CA PRO A 41 -2.86 21.11 7.94
C PRO A 41 -1.39 21.49 7.73
N VAL A 42 -0.73 22.00 8.78
CA VAL A 42 0.67 22.47 8.74
C VAL A 42 1.55 21.49 9.51
N VAL A 43 2.63 21.02 8.89
CA VAL A 43 3.61 20.15 9.56
C VAL A 43 4.39 20.98 10.58
N VAL A 44 4.31 20.60 11.86
CA VAL A 44 4.93 21.28 13.00
C VAL A 44 6.20 20.58 13.45
N GLN A 45 6.25 19.25 13.35
CA GLN A 45 7.41 18.46 13.71
C GLN A 45 7.58 17.28 12.76
N ARG A 46 8.82 16.86 12.51
CA ARG A 46 9.17 15.64 11.76
C ARG A 46 10.43 14.99 12.33
N ILE A 47 10.64 13.70 12.07
CA ILE A 47 11.94 13.04 12.29
C ILE A 47 12.85 13.27 11.08
N GLY A 48 14.09 13.69 11.32
CA GLY A 48 15.16 13.61 10.33
C GLY A 48 15.23 14.81 9.38
N GLU A 49 15.32 14.53 8.09
CA GLU A 49 15.56 15.51 7.01
C GLU A 49 14.43 16.55 6.86
N ASP A 50 14.76 17.70 6.26
CA ASP A 50 13.84 18.82 6.01
C ASP A 50 12.74 18.48 5.00
N GLU A 51 12.86 17.37 4.28
CA GLU A 51 11.87 16.86 3.34
C GLU A 51 11.36 15.48 3.73
N ARG A 52 10.14 15.17 3.30
CA ARG A 52 9.54 13.87 3.52
C ARG A 52 10.36 12.80 2.75
N PRO A 53 10.82 11.70 3.37
CA PRO A 53 11.63 10.69 2.70
C PRO A 53 10.90 10.05 1.51
N LYS A 54 11.62 9.81 0.41
CA LYS A 54 11.05 9.26 -0.83
C LYS A 54 10.28 7.96 -0.62
N TRP A 55 10.79 7.06 0.22
CA TRP A 55 10.16 5.76 0.53
C TRP A 55 8.74 5.87 1.14
N THR A 56 8.36 7.05 1.66
CA THR A 56 7.00 7.33 2.18
C THR A 56 6.02 7.79 1.09
N ALA A 57 6.54 8.22 -0.07
CA ALA A 57 5.78 8.64 -1.25
C ALA A 57 5.86 7.61 -2.41
N GLU A 58 6.74 6.62 -2.27
CA GLU A 58 6.93 5.52 -3.21
C GLU A 58 5.75 4.52 -3.17
N LYS A 59 5.78 3.58 -4.12
CA LYS A 59 4.83 2.47 -4.18
C LYS A 59 4.87 1.68 -2.85
N PRO A 60 3.76 1.06 -2.44
CA PRO A 60 3.71 0.22 -1.23
C PRO A 60 4.69 -0.97 -1.22
N TYR A 61 5.31 -1.27 -2.37
CA TYR A 61 6.24 -2.35 -2.61
C TYR A 61 7.45 -1.85 -3.41
N ASN A 62 8.64 -2.22 -2.95
CA ASN A 62 9.89 -2.12 -3.70
C ASN A 62 10.69 -3.42 -3.54
N GLU A 63 11.40 -3.82 -4.59
CA GLU A 63 12.32 -4.96 -4.56
C GLU A 63 13.67 -4.51 -5.12
N ASP A 64 14.74 -4.82 -4.39
CA ASP A 64 16.12 -4.53 -4.78
C ASP A 64 17.03 -5.75 -4.50
N GLU A 65 18.34 -5.54 -4.54
CA GLU A 65 19.33 -6.58 -4.27
C GLU A 65 19.32 -7.05 -2.80
N GLU A 66 18.98 -6.16 -1.85
CA GLU A 66 18.95 -6.45 -0.41
C GLU A 66 17.71 -7.28 -0.03
N GLY A 67 16.58 -7.00 -0.66
CA GLY A 67 15.39 -7.81 -0.50
C GLY A 67 14.09 -7.15 -0.94
N PHE A 68 13.04 -7.44 -0.18
CA PHE A 68 11.69 -6.97 -0.43
C PHE A 68 11.31 -5.96 0.64
N HIS A 69 10.90 -4.76 0.24
CA HIS A 69 10.53 -3.68 1.14
C HIS A 69 9.08 -3.25 0.94
N PHE A 70 8.38 -3.03 2.04
CA PHE A 70 6.97 -2.71 2.07
C PHE A 70 6.69 -1.55 3.01
N THR A 71 5.91 -0.59 2.54
CA THR A 71 5.57 0.62 3.30
C THR A 71 4.09 0.63 3.66
N GLY A 72 3.78 1.08 4.87
CA GLY A 72 2.43 1.41 5.35
C GLY A 72 2.42 2.81 5.95
N GLY A 73 1.32 3.54 5.81
CA GLY A 73 1.24 4.96 6.10
C GLY A 73 -0.15 5.39 6.57
N ILE A 74 -0.22 5.90 7.80
CA ILE A 74 -1.47 6.39 8.40
C ILE A 74 -1.35 7.88 8.63
N MET A 75 -2.37 8.64 8.20
CA MET A 75 -2.41 10.10 8.33
C MET A 75 -3.58 10.53 9.23
N GLY A 76 -3.41 11.66 9.91
CA GLY A 76 -4.48 12.29 10.70
C GLY A 76 -4.81 11.60 12.03
N GLY A 77 -3.91 10.77 12.55
CA GLY A 77 -4.14 10.06 13.81
C GLY A 77 -4.05 11.01 15.02
N ALA A 78 -4.86 10.76 16.05
CA ALA A 78 -4.90 11.60 17.25
C ALA A 78 -3.79 11.30 18.26
N ASP A 79 -3.26 10.07 18.25
CA ASP A 79 -2.21 9.59 19.16
C ASP A 79 -1.05 9.01 18.35
N TYR A 80 0.17 9.43 18.65
CA TYR A 80 1.37 9.02 17.92
C TYR A 80 1.58 7.50 17.96
N ALA A 81 1.48 6.89 19.15
CA ALA A 81 1.78 5.47 19.34
C ALA A 81 0.75 4.59 18.62
N LEU A 82 -0.53 4.96 18.67
CA LEU A 82 -1.59 4.30 17.91
C LEU A 82 -1.37 4.45 16.40
N THR A 83 -1.10 5.66 15.93
CA THR A 83 -0.86 5.94 14.50
C THR A 83 0.31 5.11 13.96
N LEU A 84 1.41 5.05 14.71
CA LEU A 84 2.58 4.24 14.36
C LEU A 84 2.26 2.74 14.32
N ARG A 85 1.50 2.22 15.29
CA ARG A 85 1.08 0.82 15.29
C ARG A 85 0.19 0.48 14.11
N LEU A 86 -0.74 1.37 13.74
CA LEU A 86 -1.61 1.19 12.58
C LEU A 86 -0.79 1.19 11.28
N ALA A 87 0.17 2.11 11.13
CA ALA A 87 1.06 2.17 9.98
C ALA A 87 1.92 0.90 9.85
N LYS A 88 2.42 0.36 10.99
CA LYS A 88 3.13 -0.92 11.01
C LYS A 88 2.24 -2.09 10.58
N SER A 89 1.00 -2.13 11.06
CA SER A 89 0.04 -3.17 10.67
C SER A 89 -0.30 -3.11 9.18
N GLU A 90 -0.43 -1.91 8.62
CA GLU A 90 -0.62 -1.71 7.18
C GLU A 90 0.59 -2.19 6.38
N ALA A 91 1.81 -1.84 6.79
CA ALA A 91 3.04 -2.29 6.15
C ALA A 91 3.15 -3.82 6.16
N MET A 92 2.83 -4.45 7.30
CA MET A 92 2.80 -5.91 7.46
C MET A 92 1.74 -6.57 6.57
N LYS A 93 0.55 -5.96 6.46
CA LYS A 93 -0.51 -6.44 5.57
C LYS A 93 -0.04 -6.44 4.12
N ASN A 94 0.51 -5.31 3.66
CA ASN A 94 1.02 -5.14 2.29
C ASN A 94 2.08 -6.21 1.98
N LEU A 95 3.02 -6.41 2.90
CA LEU A 95 4.04 -7.46 2.81
C LEU A 95 3.42 -8.86 2.66
N LEU A 96 2.53 -9.25 3.57
CA LEU A 96 1.98 -10.61 3.58
C LEU A 96 1.14 -10.89 2.34
N GLU A 97 0.33 -9.92 1.88
CA GLU A 97 -0.49 -10.06 0.67
C GLU A 97 0.38 -10.18 -0.59
N SER A 98 1.41 -9.34 -0.74
CA SER A 98 2.32 -9.40 -1.89
C SER A 98 3.14 -10.68 -1.91
N ILE A 99 3.69 -11.10 -0.76
CA ILE A 99 4.43 -12.36 -0.67
C ILE A 99 3.52 -13.57 -0.93
N GLN A 100 2.27 -13.54 -0.47
CA GLN A 100 1.30 -14.60 -0.76
C GLN A 100 1.06 -14.75 -2.28
N ILE A 101 0.89 -13.63 -2.99
CA ILE A 101 0.70 -13.62 -4.45
C ILE A 101 1.96 -14.15 -5.14
N LYS A 102 3.14 -13.64 -4.76
CA LYS A 102 4.43 -14.04 -5.34
C LYS A 102 4.72 -15.52 -5.13
N ALA A 103 4.65 -16.00 -3.88
CA ALA A 103 4.86 -17.40 -3.55
C ALA A 103 3.87 -18.33 -4.27
N ARG A 104 2.60 -17.93 -4.38
CA ARG A 104 1.60 -18.69 -5.15
C ARG A 104 1.99 -18.79 -6.62
N GLY A 105 2.44 -17.69 -7.23
CA GLY A 105 2.95 -17.70 -8.60
C GLY A 105 4.12 -18.67 -8.77
N GLU A 106 5.12 -18.57 -7.90
CA GLU A 106 6.33 -19.39 -7.95
C GLU A 106 6.03 -20.90 -7.76
N PHE A 107 5.27 -21.27 -6.72
CA PHE A 107 4.89 -22.66 -6.48
C PHE A 107 3.94 -23.19 -7.56
N SER A 108 3.02 -22.36 -8.06
CA SER A 108 2.12 -22.77 -9.15
C SER A 108 2.92 -23.09 -10.40
N SER A 109 3.84 -22.21 -10.82
CA SER A 109 4.70 -22.42 -11.99
C SER A 109 5.60 -23.65 -11.86
N ALA A 110 6.15 -23.90 -10.67
CA ALA A 110 6.99 -25.08 -10.42
C ALA A 110 6.19 -26.40 -10.48
N ILE A 111 4.91 -26.39 -10.11
CA ILE A 111 4.10 -27.62 -9.98
C ILE A 111 3.22 -27.88 -11.23
N HIS A 112 2.75 -26.84 -11.94
CA HIS A 112 1.83 -26.97 -13.10
C HIS A 112 2.47 -27.50 -14.40
N GLY A 113 3.73 -27.91 -14.39
CA GLY A 113 4.42 -28.42 -15.59
C GLY A 113 3.84 -29.70 -16.20
N GLN A 114 2.85 -30.40 -15.60
CA GLN A 114 2.33 -31.68 -16.10
C GLN A 114 0.82 -31.89 -15.82
N ASN A 115 0.10 -32.28 -16.88
CA ASN A 115 -1.35 -32.53 -16.99
C ASN A 115 -1.97 -33.32 -15.82
N ARG A 116 -2.60 -32.62 -14.86
CA ARG A 116 -3.48 -33.20 -13.81
C ARG A 116 -4.75 -32.38 -13.62
N SER A 117 -5.72 -32.94 -12.90
CA SER A 117 -6.93 -32.24 -12.47
C SER A 117 -6.62 -31.21 -11.39
N ASP A 118 -7.16 -29.99 -11.56
CA ASP A 118 -6.87 -28.78 -10.74
C ASP A 118 -7.04 -28.93 -9.22
N GLY A 119 -7.79 -29.94 -8.76
CA GLY A 119 -8.24 -30.06 -7.36
C GLY A 119 -7.14 -30.37 -6.34
N ASP A 120 -6.29 -31.38 -6.61
CA ASP A 120 -5.28 -31.83 -5.64
C ASP A 120 -4.01 -30.97 -5.68
N LEU A 121 -3.68 -30.42 -6.85
CA LEU A 121 -2.53 -29.53 -7.05
C LEU A 121 -2.69 -28.21 -6.28
N GLY A 122 -3.91 -27.66 -6.28
CA GLY A 122 -4.25 -26.43 -5.57
C GLY A 122 -4.04 -26.55 -4.05
N ARG A 123 -4.21 -27.73 -3.46
CA ARG A 123 -4.00 -27.96 -2.03
C ARG A 123 -2.53 -27.88 -1.65
N TYR A 124 -1.64 -28.49 -2.44
CA TYR A 124 -0.20 -28.44 -2.20
C TYR A 124 0.38 -27.03 -2.36
N VAL A 125 -0.05 -26.29 -3.38
CA VAL A 125 0.32 -24.88 -3.55
C VAL A 125 -0.17 -24.04 -2.36
N THR A 126 -1.39 -24.28 -1.91
CA THR A 126 -1.96 -23.55 -0.76
C THR A 126 -1.17 -23.82 0.53
N ASP A 127 -0.83 -25.07 0.80
CA ASP A 127 -0.03 -25.46 1.97
C ASP A 127 1.39 -24.86 1.91
N ALA A 128 2.04 -24.90 0.74
CA ALA A 128 3.38 -24.33 0.54
C ALA A 128 3.40 -22.82 0.81
N VAL A 129 2.41 -22.10 0.27
CA VAL A 129 2.24 -20.66 0.47
C VAL A 129 2.00 -20.36 1.95
N ALA A 130 1.11 -21.10 2.61
CA ALA A 130 0.81 -20.91 4.03
C ALA A 130 2.07 -21.09 4.90
N TRP A 131 2.83 -22.17 4.69
CA TRP A 131 4.04 -22.42 5.47
C TRP A 131 5.16 -21.42 5.17
N THR A 132 5.26 -20.92 3.94
CA THR A 132 6.21 -19.85 3.60
C THR A 132 5.90 -18.58 4.41
N LEU A 133 4.62 -18.18 4.45
CA LEU A 133 4.19 -17.02 5.23
C LEU A 133 4.40 -17.22 6.73
N ASP A 134 4.14 -18.41 7.26
CA ASP A 134 4.36 -18.72 8.67
C ASP A 134 5.85 -18.66 9.03
N ASN A 135 6.73 -19.21 8.17
CA ASN A 135 8.18 -19.14 8.38
C ASN A 135 8.67 -17.69 8.38
N LEU A 136 8.16 -16.84 7.48
CA LEU A 136 8.50 -15.41 7.44
C LEU A 136 8.04 -14.66 8.69
N ARG A 137 6.85 -14.94 9.19
CA ARG A 137 6.32 -14.32 10.42
C ARG A 137 7.18 -14.63 11.65
N ILE A 138 7.81 -15.80 11.70
CA ILE A 138 8.62 -16.23 12.85
C ILE A 138 9.99 -15.53 12.89
N GLY A 139 10.56 -15.12 11.75
CA GLY A 139 11.89 -14.49 11.80
C GLY A 139 12.40 -13.80 10.54
N GLY A 140 11.66 -13.79 9.43
CA GLY A 140 12.10 -13.17 8.18
C GLY A 140 11.77 -11.68 8.08
N ILE A 141 10.77 -11.19 8.81
CA ILE A 141 10.29 -9.81 8.66
C ILE A 141 11.00 -8.89 9.66
N LYS A 142 11.65 -7.85 9.13
CA LYS A 142 12.34 -6.81 9.90
C LYS A 142 11.63 -5.47 9.71
N GLN A 143 11.74 -4.61 10.72
CA GLN A 143 11.31 -3.23 10.60
C GLN A 143 12.53 -2.39 10.25
N ASP A 144 12.51 -1.78 9.06
CA ASP A 144 13.69 -1.12 8.50
C ASP A 144 13.71 0.35 8.89
N ARG A 145 12.59 1.06 8.68
CA ARG A 145 12.52 2.52 8.82
C ARG A 145 11.19 2.96 9.43
N ILE A 146 11.23 4.06 10.16
CA ILE A 146 10.06 4.78 10.67
C ILE A 146 10.23 6.25 10.30
N TYR A 147 9.14 6.89 9.89
CA TYR A 147 9.05 8.33 9.74
C TYR A 147 7.72 8.82 10.31
N TYR A 148 7.70 9.99 10.93
CA TYR A 148 6.46 10.62 11.35
C TYR A 148 6.49 12.13 11.19
N GLU A 149 5.30 12.70 11.08
CA GLU A 149 5.02 14.11 11.09
C GLU A 149 3.97 14.41 12.15
N GLN A 150 4.22 15.42 12.98
CA GLN A 150 3.17 16.06 13.77
C GLN A 150 2.61 17.21 12.93
N VAL A 151 1.30 17.21 12.75
CA VAL A 151 0.59 18.16 11.89
C VAL A 151 -0.43 18.89 12.74
N TYR A 152 -0.40 20.22 12.72
CA TYR A 152 -1.47 21.02 13.29
C TYR A 152 -2.61 21.12 12.29
N ASP A 153 -3.81 20.70 12.69
CA ASP A 153 -5.02 20.79 11.89
C ASP A 153 -5.84 22.01 12.35
N PRO A 154 -5.94 23.09 11.53
CA PRO A 154 -6.69 24.29 11.88
C PRO A 154 -8.20 24.03 12.02
N MET A 155 -8.73 23.00 11.35
CA MET A 155 -10.17 22.69 11.37
C MET A 155 -10.60 22.07 12.70
N SER A 156 -9.77 21.20 13.25
CA SER A 156 -10.02 20.59 14.56
C SER A 156 -9.31 21.30 15.72
N ASN A 157 -8.50 22.33 15.42
CA ASN A 157 -7.65 23.04 16.39
C ASN A 157 -6.83 22.06 17.25
N ALA A 158 -6.28 21.03 16.61
CA ALA A 158 -5.62 19.92 17.29
C ALA A 158 -4.38 19.46 16.53
N PHE A 159 -3.43 18.89 17.27
CA PHE A 159 -2.31 18.17 16.67
C PHE A 159 -2.75 16.77 16.26
N LYS A 160 -2.31 16.38 15.07
CA LYS A 160 -2.47 15.08 14.46
C LYS A 160 -1.11 14.50 14.14
N PHE A 161 -1.06 13.20 13.91
CA PHE A 161 0.14 12.49 13.54
C PHE A 161 -0.07 11.80 12.20
N ASN A 162 0.93 11.93 11.33
CA ASN A 162 1.10 11.07 10.18
C ASN A 162 2.31 10.18 10.45
N SER A 163 2.18 8.87 10.29
CA SER A 163 3.27 7.93 10.52
C SER A 163 3.40 6.97 9.35
N TRP A 164 4.64 6.69 8.98
CA TRP A 164 5.00 5.71 7.97
C TRP A 164 5.98 4.71 8.57
N VAL A 165 5.80 3.45 8.21
CA VAL A 165 6.67 2.34 8.62
C VAL A 165 7.03 1.55 7.37
N GLN A 166 8.33 1.29 7.23
CA GLN A 166 8.85 0.35 6.25
C GLN A 166 9.26 -0.94 6.96
N VAL A 167 8.79 -2.07 6.42
CA VAL A 167 9.19 -3.41 6.82
C VAL A 167 9.82 -4.12 5.64
N GLY A 168 10.75 -5.02 5.90
CA GLY A 168 11.47 -5.72 4.86
C GLY A 168 11.66 -7.20 5.15
N ILE A 169 11.90 -7.97 4.09
CA ILE A 169 12.38 -9.36 4.15
C ILE A 169 13.67 -9.43 3.33
N PRO A 170 14.81 -9.78 3.95
CA PRO A 170 16.03 -10.07 3.21
C PRO A 170 15.80 -11.19 2.20
N ARG A 171 16.39 -11.08 1.00
CA ARG A 171 16.21 -12.10 -0.05
C ARG A 171 16.55 -13.51 0.43
N ALA A 172 17.64 -13.66 1.19
CA ALA A 172 18.04 -14.94 1.77
C ALA A 172 17.00 -15.54 2.73
N ASP A 173 16.35 -14.70 3.53
CA ASP A 173 15.29 -15.13 4.46
C ASP A 173 14.04 -15.59 3.70
N TYR A 174 13.74 -14.95 2.57
CA TYR A 174 12.67 -15.39 1.67
C TYR A 174 12.96 -16.76 1.05
N ILE A 175 14.15 -16.94 0.48
CA ILE A 175 14.57 -18.22 -0.12
C ILE A 175 14.52 -19.32 0.93
N LYS A 176 15.11 -19.09 2.11
CA LYS A 176 15.07 -20.03 3.22
C LYS A 176 13.63 -20.39 3.62
N ALA A 177 12.73 -19.41 3.72
CA ALA A 177 11.34 -19.65 4.06
C ALA A 177 10.64 -20.56 3.03
N LYS A 178 10.92 -20.37 1.73
CA LYS A 178 10.43 -21.24 0.65
C LYS A 178 11.00 -22.66 0.76
N THR A 179 12.32 -22.78 0.99
CA THR A 179 13.00 -24.08 1.12
C THR A 179 12.45 -24.87 2.32
N ASP A 180 12.28 -24.21 3.46
CA ASP A 180 11.68 -24.82 4.66
C ASP A 180 10.23 -25.25 4.42
N ALA A 181 9.46 -24.48 3.64
CA ALA A 181 8.10 -24.86 3.25
C ALA A 181 8.07 -26.07 2.32
N ALA A 182 8.97 -26.12 1.32
CA ALA A 182 9.10 -27.26 0.42
C ALA A 182 9.58 -28.53 1.16
N GLN A 183 10.46 -28.41 2.16
CA GLN A 183 10.86 -29.52 3.01
C GLN A 183 9.67 -30.07 3.81
N ARG A 184 8.84 -29.19 4.37
CA ARG A 184 7.61 -29.61 5.06
C ARG A 184 6.61 -30.31 4.15
N LEU A 185 6.54 -29.91 2.87
CA LEU A 185 5.72 -30.60 1.85
C LEU A 185 6.23 -32.02 1.64
N LEU A 186 7.55 -32.19 1.49
CA LEU A 186 8.17 -33.50 1.34
C LEU A 186 7.87 -34.39 2.55
N ASP A 187 8.08 -33.88 3.77
CA ASP A 187 7.82 -34.62 5.00
C ASP A 187 6.34 -34.99 5.16
N LYS A 188 5.42 -34.14 4.68
CA LYS A 188 3.98 -34.44 4.65
C LYS A 188 3.67 -35.54 3.63
N ALA A 189 4.22 -35.47 2.42
CA ALA A 189 4.01 -36.46 1.37
C ALA A 189 4.51 -37.85 1.79
N ILE A 190 5.69 -37.93 2.41
CA ILE A 190 6.24 -39.19 2.96
C ILE A 190 5.30 -39.78 4.02
N ARG A 191 4.82 -38.96 4.97
CA ARG A 191 3.88 -39.43 6.01
C ARG A 191 2.56 -39.93 5.44
N GLN A 192 2.10 -39.34 4.35
CA GLN A 192 0.85 -39.71 3.68
C GLN A 192 1.02 -40.85 2.66
N LYS A 193 2.25 -41.32 2.43
CA LYS A 193 2.60 -42.30 1.39
C LYS A 193 2.15 -41.87 -0.01
N ASP A 194 2.19 -40.56 -0.27
CA ASP A 194 1.90 -39.99 -1.59
C ASP A 194 3.23 -39.86 -2.37
N GLU A 195 3.54 -40.89 -3.15
CA GLU A 195 4.81 -40.96 -3.92
C GLU A 195 4.91 -39.86 -4.99
N GLU A 196 3.78 -39.37 -5.51
CA GLU A 196 3.80 -38.31 -6.51
C GLU A 196 4.08 -36.95 -5.87
N ALA A 197 3.38 -36.63 -4.77
CA ALA A 197 3.63 -35.41 -4.02
C ALA A 197 5.07 -35.38 -3.47
N LYS A 198 5.61 -36.53 -3.08
CA LYS A 198 7.01 -36.68 -2.67
C LYS A 198 7.97 -36.34 -3.81
N LYS A 199 7.75 -36.90 -5.01
CA LYS A 199 8.58 -36.59 -6.19
C LYS A 199 8.53 -35.09 -6.51
N LYS A 200 7.36 -34.47 -6.46
CA LYS A 200 7.20 -33.03 -6.74
C LYS A 200 7.83 -32.14 -5.68
N ALA A 201 7.70 -32.51 -4.41
CA ALA A 201 8.37 -31.78 -3.33
C ALA A 201 9.90 -31.88 -3.46
N MET A 202 10.44 -33.02 -3.93
CA MET A 202 11.86 -33.16 -4.26
C MET A 202 12.27 -32.27 -5.45
N GLU A 203 11.54 -32.31 -6.57
CA GLU A 203 11.80 -31.45 -7.74
C GLU A 203 11.81 -29.96 -7.35
N LEU A 204 10.84 -29.55 -6.54
CA LEU A 204 10.75 -28.18 -6.02
C LEU A 204 11.92 -27.83 -5.09
N LEU A 205 12.32 -28.74 -4.19
CA LEU A 205 13.47 -28.54 -3.32
C LEU A 205 14.77 -28.39 -4.12
N ASP A 206 14.94 -29.18 -5.17
CA ASP A 206 16.13 -29.11 -6.02
C ASP A 206 16.17 -27.79 -6.80
N ALA A 207 15.04 -27.36 -7.39
CA ALA A 207 14.94 -26.05 -8.04
C ALA A 207 15.25 -24.89 -7.07
N LEU A 208 14.71 -24.93 -5.84
CA LEU A 208 14.97 -23.90 -4.83
C LEU A 208 16.43 -23.90 -4.32
N ARG A 209 17.15 -25.01 -4.42
CA ARG A 209 18.57 -25.09 -4.08
C ARG A 209 19.46 -24.48 -5.16
N GLU A 210 19.03 -24.49 -6.42
CA GLU A 210 19.73 -23.80 -7.52
C GLU A 210 19.55 -22.27 -7.45
N GLU A 211 18.47 -21.79 -6.82
CA GLU A 211 18.22 -20.35 -6.59
C GLU A 211 18.98 -19.76 -5.39
N ALA A 212 19.53 -20.60 -4.50
CA ALA A 212 20.16 -20.21 -3.23
C ALA A 212 21.67 -19.96 -3.35
#